data_AF-A0A7C2UC17-F1
#
_entry.id   AF-A0A7C2UC17-F1
#
_cell.length_a   1.000
_cell.length_b   1.000
_cell.length_c   1.000
_cell.angle_alpha   90.00
_cell.angle_beta   90.00
_cell.angle_gamma   90.00
#
_symmetry.space_group_name_H-M   'P 1'
#
loop_
_entity.id
_entity.type
_entity.pdbx_description
1 polymer ?
#
loop_
_entity_poly.entity_id
_entity_poly.type
_entity_poly.pdbx_seq_one_letter_code
_entity_poly.pdbx_strand_id
1 'polypeptide(L)' 'MFLVVDANVFFSALVSKGKTFRIISINSLINLFNLVAPEFLKEELEEHKDELMKKSKLSASEIKEIFK' A
#
# COMPACT_ATOMS: atom_id res chain seq x y z
N MET A 1 -14.28 -4.73 -10.63
CA MET A 1 -14.97 -3.68 -9.84
C MET A 1 -13.93 -2.69 -9.35
N PHE A 2 -14.24 -1.39 -9.34
CA PHE A 2 -13.35 -0.39 -8.75
C PHE A 2 -13.49 -0.39 -7.24
N LEU A 3 -12.36 -0.45 -6.54
CA LEU A 3 -12.31 -0.30 -5.09
C LEU A 3 -11.42 0.90 -4.79
N VAL A 4 -12.04 1.97 -4.30
CA VAL A 4 -11.31 3.15 -3.84
C VAL A 4 -10.72 2.83 -2.47
N VAL A 5 -9.39 2.93 -2.36
CA VAL A 5 -8.65 2.67 -1.13
C VAL A 5 -8.12 3.99 -0.59
N ASP A 6 -8.47 4.28 0.67
CA ASP A 6 -7.95 5.43 1.40
C ASP A 6 -6.45 5.26 1.71
N ALA A 7 -5.70 6.36 1.73
CA ALA A 7 -4.28 6.37 2.06
C ALA A 7 -3.99 5.70 3.42
N ASN A 8 -4.81 6.00 4.43
CA ASN A 8 -4.63 5.43 5.76
C ASN A 8 -4.86 3.92 5.79
N VAL A 9 -5.80 3.41 4.99
CA VAL A 9 -6.04 1.97 4.85
C VAL A 9 -4.82 1.31 4.23
N PHE A 10 -4.26 1.94 3.20
CA PHE A 10 -3.08 1.46 2.52
C PHE A 10 -1.84 1.46 3.44
N PHE A 11 -1.58 2.56 4.13
CA PHE A 11 -0.50 2.68 5.12
C PHE A 11 -0.65 1.68 6.27
N SER A 12 -1.87 1.57 6.82
CA SER A 12 -2.16 0.62 7.90
C SER A 12 -1.95 -0.82 7.44
N ALA A 13 -2.27 -1.14 6.18
CA ALA A 13 -2.00 -2.45 5.61
C ALA A 13 -0.50 -2.72 5.54
N LEU A 14 0.30 -1.78 5.03
CA LEU A 14 1.76 -1.90 4.95
C LEU A 14 2.41 -2.09 6.33
N VAL A 15 1.97 -1.31 7.33
CA VAL A 15 2.53 -1.35 8.68
C VAL A 15 2.13 -2.62 9.42
N SER A 16 0.84 -2.97 9.42
CA SER A 16 0.33 -4.10 10.21
C SER A 16 0.69 -5.46 9.62
N LYS A 17 0.93 -5.54 8.30
CA LYS A 17 1.07 -6.80 7.54
C LYS A 17 -0.06 -7.81 7.84
N GLY A 18 -1.26 -7.29 8.16
CA GLY A 18 -2.42 -8.06 8.58
C GLY A 18 -3.30 -8.57 7.43
N LYS A 19 -4.59 -8.79 7.71
CA LYS A 19 -5.54 -9.30 6.69
C LYS A 19 -5.65 -8.39 5.47
N THR A 20 -5.68 -7.07 5.67
CA THR A 20 -5.76 -6.07 4.59
C THR A 20 -4.55 -6.16 3.66
N PHE A 21 -3.34 -6.30 4.22
CA PHE A 21 -2.13 -6.51 3.43
C PHE A 21 -2.25 -7.75 2.55
N ARG A 22 -2.67 -8.88 3.13
CA ARG A 22 -2.88 -10.13 2.38
C ARG A 22 -3.92 -9.98 1.27
N ILE A 23 -5.01 -9.26 1.52
CA ILE A 23 -6.04 -9.00 0.50
C ILE A 23 -5.43 -8.19 -0.65
N ILE A 24 -4.67 -7.14 -0.36
CA ILE A 24 -4.00 -6.31 -1.38
C ILE A 24 -2.98 -7.16 -2.17
N SER A 25 -2.16 -7.97 -1.50
CA SER A 25 -1.16 -8.83 -2.15
C SER A 25 -1.79 -9.95 -2.97
N ILE A 26 -2.88 -10.56 -2.51
CA ILE A 26 -3.61 -11.55 -3.31
C ILE A 26 -4.23 -10.85 -4.51
N ASN A 27 -4.81 -9.67 -4.32
CA ASN A 27 -5.42 -8.90 -5.39
C ASN A 27 -4.41 -8.54 -6.49
N SER A 28 -3.14 -8.24 -6.16
CA SER A 28 -2.11 -7.98 -7.18
C SER A 28 -1.73 -9.23 -8.00
N LEU A 29 -2.04 -10.43 -7.52
CA LEU A 29 -1.82 -11.68 -8.24
C LEU A 29 -3.00 -12.07 -9.13
N ILE A 30 -4.23 -11.89 -8.64
CA ILE A 30 -5.45 -12.38 -9.30
C ILE A 30 -6.29 -11.28 -9.96
N ASN A 31 -5.94 -10.01 -9.76
CA ASN A 31 -6.63 -8.82 -10.30
C ASN A 31 -8.15 -8.82 -10.07
N LEU A 32 -8.60 -9.20 -8.87
CA LEU A 32 -10.03 -9.30 -8.50
C LEU A 32 -10.72 -7.92 -8.46
N PHE A 33 -10.00 -6.90 -7.99
CA PHE A 33 -10.42 -5.51 -7.89
C PHE A 33 -9.43 -4.59 -8.59
N ASN A 34 -9.96 -3.56 -9.25
CA ASN A 34 -9.16 -2.43 -9.72
C ASN A 34 -9.01 -1.48 -8.53
N LEU A 35 -7.90 -1.62 -7.80
CA LEU A 35 -7.59 -0.72 -6.69
C LEU A 35 -7.25 0.65 -7.25
N VAL A 36 -7.98 1.66 -6.81
CA VAL A 36 -7.74 3.05 -7.16
C VAL A 36 -7.57 3.85 -5.90
N ALA A 37 -6.66 4.81 -5.93
CA ALA A 37 -6.45 5.76 -4.87
C ALA A 37 -6.35 7.17 -5.47
N PRO A 38 -6.66 8.20 -4.71
CA PRO A 38 -6.41 9.57 -5.13
C PRO A 38 -4.93 9.83 -5.44
N GLU A 39 -4.65 10.78 -6.33
CA GLU A 39 -3.27 11.09 -6.76
C GLU A 39 -2.35 11.52 -5.60
N PHE A 40 -2.92 12.18 -4.59
CA PHE A 40 -2.20 12.62 -3.39
C PHE A 40 -1.59 11.47 -2.57
N LEU A 41 -2.07 10.23 -2.74
CA LEU A 41 -1.49 9.06 -2.05
C LEU A 41 0.01 8.95 -2.35
N LYS A 42 0.41 9.27 -3.58
CA LYS A 42 1.81 9.19 -3.98
C LYS A 42 2.68 10.24 -3.26
N GLU A 43 2.13 11.44 -3.07
CA GLU A 43 2.80 12.53 -2.36
C GLU A 43 2.93 12.19 -0.87
N GLU A 44 1.82 11.83 -0.21
CA GLU A 44 1.83 11.42 1.20
C GLU A 44 2.79 10.26 1.46
N LEU A 45 2.88 9.31 0.54
CA LEU A 45 3.73 8.14 0.72
C LEU A 45 5.22 8.46 0.62
N GLU A 46 5.62 9.41 -0.23
CA GLU A 46 7.01 9.86 -0.30
C GLU A 46 7.35 10.74 0.90
N GLU A 47 6.42 11.60 1.36
CA GLU A 47 6.59 12.40 2.59
C GLU A 47 6.74 11.52 3.84
N HIS A 48 5.97 10.43 3.94
CA HIS A 48 5.95 9.53 5.11
C HIS A 48 6.80 8.26 4.95
N LYS A 49 7.62 8.17 3.90
CA LYS A 49 8.37 6.96 3.53
C LYS A 49 9.27 6.43 4.63
N ASP A 50 10.04 7.31 5.28
CA ASP A 50 10.95 6.93 6.37
C ASP A 50 10.19 6.39 7.58
N GLU A 51 9.03 6.97 7.88
CA GLU A 51 8.17 6.52 8.97
C GLU A 51 7.54 5.16 8.63
N LEU A 52 7.07 4.98 7.40
CA LEU A 52 6.53 3.72 6.90
C LEU A 52 7.58 2.62 6.92
N MET A 53 8.81 2.89 6.48
CA MET A 53 9.91 1.92 6.55
C MET A 53 10.19 1.48 7.99
N LYS A 54 10.29 2.43 8.92
CA LYS A 54 10.50 2.14 10.35
C LYS A 54 9.38 1.30 10.94
N LYS A 55 8.12 1.64 10.63
CA LYS A 55 6.94 0.98 11.21
C LYS A 55 6.62 -0.38 10.57
N SER A 56 6.79 -0.51 9.25
CA SER A 56 6.47 -1.73 8.50
C SER A 56 7.62 -2.75 8.46
N LYS A 57 8.85 -2.33 8.78
CA LYS A 57 10.07 -3.14 8.57
C LYS A 57 10.22 -3.59 7.11
N LEU A 58 9.68 -2.83 6.16
CA LEU A 58 9.89 -3.04 4.72
C LEU A 58 11.14 -2.28 4.27
N SER A 59 11.89 -2.88 3.34
CA SER A 59 12.97 -2.20 2.65
C SER A 59 12.43 -1.18 1.65
N ALA A 60 13.25 -0.18 1.30
CA ALA A 60 12.90 0.80 0.27
C ALA A 60 12.61 0.14 -1.09
N SER A 61 13.20 -1.02 -1.36
CA SER A 61 12.97 -1.81 -2.57
C SER A 61 11.60 -2.49 -2.56
N GLU A 62 11.21 -3.10 -1.45
CA GLU A 62 9.87 -3.71 -1.30
C GLU A 62 8.76 -2.67 -1.37
N ILE A 63 9.00 -1.49 -0.79
CA ILE A 63 8.12 -0.33 -0.96
C ILE A 63 8.03 -0.05 -2.47
N LYS A 64 9.14 0.24 -3.17
CA LYS A 64 9.12 0.55 -4.61
C LYS A 64 8.42 -0.50 -5.49
N GLU A 65 8.54 -1.80 -5.21
CA GLU A 65 7.84 -2.85 -5.97
C GLU A 65 6.32 -2.80 -5.82
N ILE A 66 5.81 -2.40 -4.66
CA ILE A 66 4.38 -2.21 -4.44
C ILE A 66 3.84 -1.03 -5.27
N PHE A 67 4.72 -0.10 -5.72
CA PHE A 67 4.36 1.13 -6.43
C PHE A 67 4.66 1.12 -7.94
N LYS A 68 4.98 -0.04 -8.52
CA LYS A 68 5.25 -0.18 -9.96
C LYS A 68 4.02 -0.71 -10.69
#